data_AF-A0A1Y1KHE0-F1
#
_entry.id   AF-A0A1Y1KHE0-F1
#
_cell.length_a   1.000
_cell.length_b   1.000
_cell.length_c   1.000
_cell.angle_alpha   90.00
_cell.angle_beta   90.00
_cell.angle_gamma   90.00
#
_symmetry.space_group_name_H-M   'P 1'
#
loop_
_entity.id
_entity.type
_entity.pdbx_description
1 polymer ?
#
loop_
_entity_poly.entity_id
_entity_poly.type
_entity_poly.pdbx_seq_one_letter_code
_entity_poly.pdbx_strand_id
1 'polypeptide(L)'
;MVGRRQKYEVVNCLPDEENDLEVKTQKLLTTQCLWYSFRNILLISIYFFFSIGLTFYQRWLYQSFRFPLSVVIVHLIVKYLLASIIRTILIKQQGKPRVTLTFKEYFIAVSPTGIFSGIDIGFSNWGLELVTVSLYTMTKSTSIVFILFFAILLKLEKKSWSLCTIVIMISLGLFLFTYQATQFSIIGFILLILASASSGVRWTCTQLLLQKSKMGMKNPIDMIYYMQPWMIVSVLPFAVGMEGISLITNCQLFRNADYIASLDLCFKILLGAVIAFLMECAEVMVISHTSSLTLAIAGIFKELLLLTLAVVVNGDHISAINAIGLLLCLLGIVGHVIHKVRTVQHISSLRLQGLEEDKFEVSESLINNSTELVDISSDNESELSDSQVLFDIINRRGGN
;
A
#
# COMPACT_ATOMS: atom_id res chain seq x y z
N MET A 1 15.66 71.48 -37.68
CA MET A 1 15.10 71.02 -36.40
C MET A 1 14.88 69.52 -36.49
N VAL A 2 15.58 68.79 -35.63
CA VAL A 2 15.78 67.33 -35.66
C VAL A 2 14.66 66.66 -34.87
N GLY A 3 13.79 65.91 -35.54
CA GLY A 3 12.80 65.03 -34.90
C GLY A 3 13.35 63.61 -34.80
N ARG A 4 13.86 63.21 -33.64
CA ARG A 4 14.25 61.82 -33.35
C ARG A 4 13.01 60.93 -33.41
N ARG A 5 13.00 59.94 -34.32
CA ARG A 5 12.12 58.77 -34.22
C ARG A 5 12.59 57.95 -33.01
N GLN A 6 11.78 57.86 -31.96
CA GLN A 6 11.93 56.83 -30.93
C GLN A 6 11.62 55.48 -31.58
N LYS A 7 12.66 54.66 -31.73
CA LYS A 7 12.52 53.21 -31.96
C LYS A 7 11.77 52.65 -30.77
N TYR A 8 10.66 51.95 -31.00
CA TYR A 8 10.14 51.01 -30.04
C TYR A 8 11.18 49.89 -29.93
N GLU A 9 11.92 49.89 -28.84
CA GLU A 9 12.76 48.76 -28.44
C GLU A 9 11.81 47.80 -27.73
N VAL A 10 11.60 46.62 -28.32
CA VAL A 10 10.97 45.51 -27.61
C VAL A 10 11.93 45.21 -26.46
N VAL A 11 11.58 45.66 -25.26
CA VAL A 11 12.23 45.20 -24.04
C VAL A 11 11.94 43.71 -23.98
N ASN A 12 12.90 42.89 -24.43
CA ASN A 12 12.94 41.48 -24.10
C ASN A 12 13.00 41.43 -22.58
N CYS A 13 11.85 41.30 -21.93
CA CYS A 13 11.76 40.91 -20.53
C CYS A 13 12.31 39.47 -20.44
N LEU A 14 13.62 39.43 -20.16
CA LEU A 14 14.29 38.49 -19.27
C LEU A 14 14.15 36.99 -19.60
N PRO A 15 15.08 36.42 -20.40
CA PRO A 15 15.39 34.99 -20.30
C PRO A 15 15.81 34.57 -18.88
N ASP A 16 16.26 35.53 -18.04
CA ASP A 16 16.68 35.27 -16.66
C ASP A 16 15.52 34.99 -15.69
N GLU A 17 14.32 35.56 -15.91
CA GLU A 17 13.13 35.25 -15.06
C GLU A 17 12.54 33.88 -15.40
N GLU A 18 12.55 33.48 -16.67
CA GLU A 18 12.11 32.15 -17.11
C GLU A 18 13.06 31.06 -16.58
N ASN A 19 14.37 31.30 -16.61
CA ASN A 19 15.39 30.42 -16.03
C ASN A 19 15.28 30.34 -14.50
N ASP A 20 15.06 31.45 -13.79
CA ASP A 20 14.90 31.45 -12.34
C ASP A 20 13.59 30.78 -11.89
N LEU A 21 12.52 30.90 -12.67
CA LEU A 21 11.27 30.18 -12.44
C LEU A 21 11.45 28.68 -12.69
N GLU A 22 12.14 28.27 -13.76
CA GLU A 22 12.50 26.86 -14.02
C GLU A 22 13.37 26.27 -12.90
N VAL A 23 14.40 27.00 -12.45
CA VAL A 23 15.31 26.55 -11.37
C VAL A 23 14.60 26.46 -10.03
N LYS A 24 13.74 27.44 -9.69
CA LYS A 24 12.94 27.42 -8.45
C LYS A 24 11.89 26.31 -8.49
N THR A 25 11.29 26.07 -9.65
CA THR A 25 10.35 24.97 -9.89
C THR A 25 11.05 23.62 -9.79
N GLN A 26 12.24 23.44 -10.37
CA GLN A 26 13.07 22.24 -10.20
C GLN A 26 13.46 21.99 -8.74
N LYS A 27 13.84 23.03 -7.98
CA LYS A 27 14.17 22.91 -6.55
C LYS A 27 12.96 22.51 -5.70
N LEU A 28 11.78 23.09 -5.97
CA LEU A 28 10.54 22.73 -5.28
C LEU A 28 10.11 21.29 -5.61
N LEU A 29 10.22 20.87 -6.88
CA LEU A 29 10.00 19.49 -7.33
C LEU A 29 10.93 18.51 -6.61
N THR A 30 12.22 18.85 -6.53
CA THR A 30 13.24 18.02 -5.88
C THR A 30 12.96 17.88 -4.39
N THR A 31 12.60 18.97 -3.70
CA THR A 31 12.33 18.96 -2.26
C THR A 31 11.06 18.17 -1.91
N GLN A 32 9.98 18.34 -2.68
CA GLN A 32 8.76 17.55 -2.48
C GLN A 32 9.01 16.07 -2.77
N CYS A 33 9.70 15.74 -3.86
CA CYS A 33 10.04 14.36 -4.22
C CYS A 33 10.91 13.68 -3.15
N LEU A 34 11.87 14.40 -2.56
CA LEU A 34 12.69 13.92 -1.45
C LEU A 34 11.85 13.64 -0.21
N TRP A 35 10.94 14.54 0.18
CA TRP A 35 10.05 14.32 1.32
C TRP A 35 9.11 13.13 1.12
N TYR A 36 8.52 12.99 -0.07
CA TYR A 36 7.69 11.83 -0.43
C TYR A 36 8.49 10.52 -0.36
N SER A 37 9.72 10.52 -0.88
CA SER A 37 10.60 9.36 -0.85
C SER A 37 11.01 9.00 0.58
N PHE A 38 11.41 9.99 1.38
CA PHE A 38 11.74 9.80 2.79
C PHE A 38 10.58 9.19 3.59
N ARG A 39 9.37 9.74 3.43
CA ARG A 39 8.17 9.21 4.08
C ARG A 39 7.90 7.76 3.70
N ASN A 40 8.01 7.42 2.41
CA ASN A 40 7.78 6.06 1.95
C ASN A 40 8.85 5.09 2.48
N ILE A 41 10.12 5.49 2.50
CA ILE A 41 11.21 4.71 3.09
C ILE A 41 10.94 4.47 4.58
N LEU A 42 10.56 5.51 5.33
CA LEU A 42 10.23 5.38 6.75
C LEU A 42 9.07 4.39 6.98
N LEU A 43 8.00 4.48 6.19
CA LEU A 43 6.86 3.57 6.29
C LEU A 43 7.26 2.12 5.98
N ILE A 44 8.06 1.90 4.93
CA ILE A 44 8.55 0.56 4.56
C ILE A 44 9.47 0.02 5.66
N SER A 45 10.33 0.84 6.26
CA SER A 45 11.20 0.45 7.37
C SER A 45 10.40 0.02 8.61
N ILE A 46 9.35 0.77 8.97
CA ILE A 46 8.45 0.40 10.08
C ILE A 46 7.75 -0.94 9.77
N TYR A 47 7.25 -1.09 8.54
CA TYR A 47 6.67 -2.36 8.08
C TYR A 47 7.67 -3.52 8.17
N PHE A 48 8.92 -3.34 7.73
CA PHE A 48 9.97 -4.35 7.83
C PHE A 48 10.26 -4.74 9.28
N PHE A 49 10.39 -3.77 10.17
CA PHE A 49 10.63 -4.01 11.59
C PHE A 49 9.56 -4.94 12.18
N PHE A 50 8.28 -4.61 12.02
CA PHE A 50 7.19 -5.44 12.54
C PHE A 50 7.04 -6.76 11.78
N SER A 51 7.26 -6.78 10.46
CA SER A 51 7.18 -7.99 9.63
C SER A 51 8.25 -9.02 10.00
N ILE A 52 9.50 -8.58 10.13
CA ILE A 52 10.63 -9.43 10.54
C ILE A 52 10.42 -9.89 11.99
N GLY A 53 10.06 -8.96 12.89
CA GLY A 53 9.75 -9.26 14.29
C GLY A 53 8.67 -10.33 14.42
N LEU A 54 7.56 -10.18 13.70
CA LEU A 54 6.48 -11.17 13.68
C LEU A 54 6.93 -12.52 13.12
N THR A 55 7.79 -12.53 12.10
CA THR A 55 8.29 -13.76 11.49
C THR A 55 9.10 -14.59 12.49
N PHE A 56 10.06 -13.96 13.17
CA PHE A 56 10.84 -14.65 14.22
C PHE A 56 9.99 -15.03 15.43
N TYR A 57 9.08 -14.14 15.84
CA TYR A 57 8.19 -14.39 16.98
C TYR A 57 7.30 -15.61 16.73
N GLN A 58 6.68 -15.70 15.56
CA GLN A 58 5.84 -16.85 15.20
C GLN A 58 6.63 -18.14 15.13
N ARG A 59 7.84 -18.12 14.55
CA ARG A 59 8.72 -19.31 14.51
C ARG A 59 9.02 -19.82 15.93
N TRP A 60 9.34 -18.91 16.85
CA TRP A 60 9.59 -19.26 18.24
C TRP A 60 8.32 -19.76 18.95
N LEU A 61 7.17 -19.13 18.72
CA LEU A 61 5.88 -19.56 19.28
C LEU A 61 5.52 -20.98 18.83
N TYR A 62 5.69 -21.29 17.54
CA TYR A 62 5.34 -22.60 16.98
C TYR A 62 6.28 -23.74 17.39
N GLN A 63 7.46 -23.44 17.95
CA GLN A 63 8.27 -24.46 18.61
C GLN A 63 7.60 -24.97 19.89
N SER A 64 6.83 -24.11 20.58
CA SER A 64 6.13 -24.45 21.82
C SER A 64 4.68 -24.88 21.58
N PHE A 65 3.98 -24.27 20.61
CA PHE A 65 2.55 -24.49 20.37
C PHE A 65 2.26 -24.72 18.87
N ARG A 66 2.05 -25.99 18.49
CA ARG A 66 1.89 -26.43 17.09
C ARG A 66 0.44 -26.42 16.62
N PHE A 67 -0.21 -25.26 16.68
CA PHE A 67 -1.56 -25.05 16.13
C PHE A 67 -1.65 -23.68 15.42
N PRO A 68 -0.97 -23.52 14.26
CA PRO A 68 -0.84 -22.24 13.58
C PRO A 68 -2.18 -21.60 13.16
N LEU A 69 -3.15 -22.36 12.64
CA LEU A 69 -4.47 -21.82 12.24
C LEU A 69 -5.26 -21.33 13.46
N SER A 70 -5.16 -22.06 14.57
CA SER A 70 -5.80 -21.69 15.83
C SER A 70 -5.21 -20.39 16.40
N VAL A 71 -3.88 -20.24 16.37
CA VAL A 71 -3.20 -18.99 16.74
C VAL A 71 -3.65 -17.84 15.83
N VAL A 72 -3.78 -18.08 14.52
CA VAL A 72 -4.28 -17.07 13.57
C VAL A 72 -5.69 -16.61 13.96
N ILE A 73 -6.62 -17.52 14.27
CA ILE A 73 -7.98 -17.13 14.68
C ILE A 73 -7.93 -16.22 15.93
N VAL A 74 -7.14 -16.59 16.93
CA VAL A 74 -6.97 -15.75 18.14
C VAL A 74 -6.38 -14.38 17.78
N HIS A 75 -5.36 -14.34 16.93
CA HIS A 75 -4.79 -13.08 16.46
C HIS A 75 -5.84 -12.22 15.74
N LEU A 76 -6.67 -12.78 14.88
CA LEU A 76 -7.72 -12.05 14.17
C LEU A 76 -8.77 -11.47 15.12
N ILE A 77 -9.17 -12.22 16.14
CA ILE A 77 -10.10 -11.76 17.19
C ILE A 77 -9.46 -10.60 17.97
N VAL A 78 -8.22 -10.77 18.44
CA VAL A 78 -7.52 -9.72 19.18
C VAL A 78 -7.33 -8.47 18.33
N LYS A 79 -6.96 -8.61 17.05
CA LYS A 79 -6.82 -7.48 16.11
C LYS A 79 -8.15 -6.74 15.94
N TYR A 80 -9.27 -7.46 15.85
CA TYR A 80 -10.60 -6.86 15.80
C TYR A 80 -10.91 -6.07 17.08
N LEU A 81 -10.64 -6.65 18.25
CA LEU A 81 -10.85 -5.99 19.54
C LEU A 81 -9.99 -4.73 19.69
N LEU A 82 -8.69 -4.82 19.37
CA LEU A 82 -7.77 -3.67 19.39
C LEU A 82 -8.24 -2.58 18.43
N ALA A 83 -8.60 -2.94 17.20
CA ALA A 83 -9.12 -1.98 16.22
C ALA A 83 -10.40 -1.30 16.73
N SER A 84 -11.32 -2.05 17.34
CA SER A 84 -12.57 -1.53 17.91
C SER A 84 -12.32 -0.57 19.08
N ILE A 85 -11.41 -0.92 19.99
CA ILE A 85 -11.02 -0.08 21.13
C ILE A 85 -10.40 1.22 20.64
N ILE A 86 -9.38 1.13 19.77
CA ILE A 86 -8.68 2.29 19.23
C ILE A 86 -9.66 3.17 18.45
N ARG A 87 -10.55 2.59 17.64
CA ARG A 87 -11.59 3.32 16.93
C ARG A 87 -12.52 4.08 17.87
N THR A 88 -12.94 3.45 18.97
CA THR A 88 -13.80 4.09 19.99
C THR A 88 -13.08 5.26 20.68
N ILE A 89 -11.80 5.08 21.02
CA ILE A 89 -10.96 6.15 21.60
C ILE A 89 -10.83 7.32 20.61
N LEU A 90 -10.57 7.04 19.34
CA LEU A 90 -10.41 8.06 18.30
C LEU A 90 -11.71 8.84 18.05
N ILE A 91 -12.88 8.18 18.11
CA ILE A 91 -14.18 8.87 18.03
C ILE A 91 -14.35 9.83 19.20
N LYS A 92 -14.05 9.38 20.43
CA LYS A 92 -14.15 10.21 21.64
C LYS A 92 -13.19 11.41 21.62
N GLN A 93 -11.95 11.21 21.17
CA GLN A 93 -10.94 12.28 21.13
C GLN A 93 -11.18 13.28 20.00
N GLN A 94 -11.57 12.83 18.81
CA GLN A 94 -11.69 13.69 17.63
C GLN A 94 -13.07 14.34 17.50
N GLY A 95 -14.07 13.87 18.26
CA GLY A 95 -15.44 14.39 18.23
C GLY A 95 -16.12 14.25 16.87
N LYS A 96 -15.55 13.48 15.94
CA LYS A 96 -16.02 13.31 14.55
C LYS A 96 -16.47 11.87 14.34
N PRO A 97 -17.63 11.66 13.69
CA PRO A 97 -18.05 10.32 13.30
C PRO A 97 -17.03 9.72 12.33
N ARG A 98 -16.54 8.52 12.65
CA ARG A 98 -15.68 7.72 11.77
C ARG A 98 -16.51 7.12 10.63
N VAL A 99 -15.83 6.63 9.60
CA VAL A 99 -16.45 5.97 8.46
C VAL A 99 -17.40 4.88 8.94
N THR A 100 -18.67 5.01 8.57
CA THR A 100 -19.71 4.00 8.73
C THR A 100 -20.08 3.54 7.33
N LEU A 101 -19.99 2.23 7.10
CA LEU A 101 -20.34 1.64 5.80
C LEU A 101 -21.78 1.16 5.84
N THR A 102 -22.50 1.37 4.74
CA THR A 102 -23.79 0.74 4.55
C THR A 102 -23.59 -0.78 4.45
N PHE A 103 -24.54 -1.60 4.93
CA PHE A 103 -24.43 -3.06 4.86
C PHE A 103 -24.09 -3.58 3.45
N LYS A 104 -24.70 -2.98 2.41
CA LYS A 104 -24.42 -3.30 1.01
C LYS A 104 -22.98 -3.01 0.61
N GLU A 105 -22.45 -1.86 1.00
CA GLU A 105 -21.07 -1.45 0.71
C GLU A 105 -20.07 -2.33 1.47
N TYR A 106 -20.37 -2.60 2.75
CA TYR A 106 -19.59 -3.49 3.59
C TYR A 106 -19.48 -4.89 2.98
N PHE A 107 -20.61 -5.47 2.56
CA PHE A 107 -20.63 -6.79 1.95
C PHE A 107 -19.93 -6.82 0.58
N ILE A 108 -20.26 -5.93 -0.34
CA ILE A 108 -19.73 -6.01 -1.72
C ILE A 108 -18.26 -5.59 -1.79
N ALA A 109 -17.87 -4.58 -1.03
CA ALA A 109 -16.54 -4.00 -1.16
C ALA A 109 -15.52 -4.63 -0.21
N VAL A 110 -15.89 -4.90 1.05
CA VAL A 110 -14.95 -5.38 2.08
C VAL A 110 -14.86 -6.91 2.10
N SER A 111 -15.98 -7.63 1.89
CA SER A 111 -15.98 -9.09 2.01
C SER A 111 -15.00 -9.80 1.07
N PRO A 112 -14.81 -9.42 -0.21
CA PRO A 112 -13.85 -10.13 -1.07
C PRO A 112 -12.44 -10.04 -0.49
N THR A 113 -12.05 -8.83 -0.08
CA THR A 113 -10.74 -8.58 0.51
C THR A 113 -10.52 -9.42 1.77
N GLY A 114 -11.50 -9.46 2.67
CA GLY A 114 -11.39 -10.22 3.92
C GLY A 114 -11.41 -11.73 3.71
N ILE A 115 -12.31 -12.24 2.84
CA ILE A 115 -12.41 -13.67 2.54
C ILE A 115 -11.09 -14.18 1.95
N PHE A 116 -10.60 -13.54 0.89
CA PHE A 116 -9.34 -13.93 0.25
C PHE A 116 -8.14 -13.74 1.19
N SER A 117 -8.21 -12.81 2.14
CA SER A 117 -7.16 -12.66 3.14
C SER A 117 -7.11 -13.80 4.15
N GLY A 118 -8.26 -14.29 4.60
CA GLY A 118 -8.26 -15.48 5.43
C GLY A 118 -7.83 -16.74 4.68
N ILE A 119 -8.26 -16.92 3.42
CA ILE A 119 -7.82 -18.05 2.58
C ILE A 119 -6.30 -18.01 2.37
N ASP A 120 -5.75 -16.83 2.03
CA ASP A 120 -4.31 -16.59 1.91
C ASP A 120 -3.57 -17.04 3.18
N ILE A 121 -3.94 -16.50 4.35
CA ILE A 121 -3.26 -16.79 5.61
C ILE A 121 -3.41 -18.27 6.00
N GLY A 122 -4.61 -18.84 5.85
CA GLY A 122 -4.89 -20.23 6.21
C GLY A 122 -4.07 -21.20 5.38
N PHE A 123 -4.17 -21.11 4.05
CA PHE A 123 -3.45 -22.00 3.15
C PHE A 123 -1.94 -21.78 3.17
N SER A 124 -1.47 -20.55 3.43
CA SER A 124 -0.03 -20.29 3.58
C SER A 124 0.54 -20.98 4.82
N ASN A 125 -0.12 -20.84 5.97
CA ASN A 125 0.34 -21.47 7.21
C ASN A 125 0.27 -22.99 7.14
N TRP A 126 -0.81 -23.55 6.60
CA TRP A 126 -0.91 -24.99 6.41
C TRP A 126 0.09 -25.51 5.37
N GLY A 127 0.27 -24.78 4.27
CA GLY A 127 1.26 -25.11 3.25
C GLY A 127 2.67 -25.17 3.82
N LEU A 128 3.04 -24.23 4.71
CA LEU A 128 4.35 -24.20 5.38
C LEU A 128 4.64 -25.44 6.24
N GLU A 129 3.62 -26.14 6.73
CA GLU A 129 3.79 -27.41 7.45
C GLU A 129 4.07 -28.58 6.50
N LEU A 130 3.58 -28.50 5.26
CA LEU A 130 3.67 -29.57 4.26
C LEU A 130 4.89 -29.45 3.33
N VAL A 131 5.54 -28.29 3.27
CA VAL A 131 6.67 -28.02 2.37
C VAL A 131 7.87 -27.42 3.09
N THR A 132 9.04 -27.47 2.46
CA THR A 132 10.21 -26.75 2.96
C THR A 132 10.01 -25.24 2.90
N VAL A 133 10.70 -24.50 3.79
CA VAL A 133 10.69 -23.04 3.77
C VAL A 133 11.11 -22.48 2.40
N SER A 134 12.05 -23.13 1.72
CA SER A 134 12.48 -22.74 0.37
C SER A 134 11.36 -22.90 -0.67
N LEU A 135 10.64 -24.02 -0.66
CA LEU A 135 9.51 -24.25 -1.56
C LEU A 135 8.33 -23.32 -1.22
N TYR A 136 8.12 -23.03 0.06
CA TYR A 136 7.17 -22.03 0.52
C TYR A 136 7.50 -20.65 -0.06
N THR A 137 8.72 -20.15 0.13
CA THR A 137 9.12 -18.82 -0.34
C THR A 137 9.07 -18.72 -1.86
N MET A 138 9.52 -19.76 -2.57
CA MET A 138 9.42 -19.85 -4.02
C MET A 138 7.97 -19.73 -4.49
N THR A 139 7.10 -20.62 -4.01
CA THR A 139 5.71 -20.69 -4.47
C THR A 139 4.93 -19.47 -4.03
N LYS A 140 5.19 -18.96 -2.82
CA LYS A 140 4.52 -17.77 -2.28
C LYS A 140 4.91 -16.51 -3.02
N SER A 141 6.15 -16.41 -3.50
CA SER A 141 6.59 -15.25 -4.27
C SER A 141 5.82 -15.06 -5.58
N THR A 142 5.23 -16.11 -6.16
CA THR A 142 4.34 -16.02 -7.34
C THR A 142 3.11 -15.16 -7.11
N SER A 143 2.78 -14.82 -5.85
CA SER A 143 1.78 -13.82 -5.50
C SER A 143 1.97 -12.52 -6.28
N ILE A 144 3.21 -12.09 -6.56
CA ILE A 144 3.47 -10.85 -7.31
C ILE A 144 2.87 -10.88 -8.73
N VAL A 145 2.88 -12.05 -9.38
CA VAL A 145 2.28 -12.24 -10.71
C VAL A 145 0.76 -12.06 -10.62
N PHE A 146 0.13 -12.66 -9.61
CA PHE A 146 -1.31 -12.50 -9.38
C PHE A 146 -1.68 -11.07 -8.98
N ILE A 147 -0.87 -10.40 -8.15
CA ILE A 147 -1.06 -8.99 -7.80
C ILE A 147 -1.03 -8.12 -9.06
N LEU A 148 -0.03 -8.29 -9.93
CA LEU A 148 0.04 -7.54 -11.18
C LEU A 148 -1.17 -7.83 -12.08
N PHE A 149 -1.53 -9.11 -12.24
CA PHE A 149 -2.67 -9.53 -13.05
C PHE A 149 -3.97 -8.86 -12.58
N PHE A 150 -4.31 -8.97 -11.29
CA PHE A 150 -5.52 -8.36 -10.75
C PHE A 150 -5.44 -6.83 -10.71
N ALA A 151 -4.25 -6.24 -10.52
CA ALA A 151 -4.08 -4.79 -10.56
C ALA A 151 -4.36 -4.23 -11.95
N ILE A 152 -3.95 -4.93 -13.02
CA ILE A 152 -4.29 -4.56 -14.40
C ILE A 152 -5.78 -4.79 -14.66
N LEU A 153 -6.34 -5.93 -14.22
CA LEU A 153 -7.75 -6.28 -14.41
C LEU A 153 -8.68 -5.24 -13.78
N LEU A 154 -8.37 -4.79 -12.55
CA LEU A 154 -9.10 -3.77 -11.81
C LEU A 154 -8.72 -2.33 -12.20
N LYS A 155 -7.88 -2.14 -13.23
CA LYS A 155 -7.39 -0.83 -13.72
C LYS A 155 -6.73 0.02 -12.62
N LEU A 156 -6.06 -0.64 -11.66
CA LEU A 156 -5.25 0.01 -10.62
C LEU A 156 -3.85 0.36 -11.13
N GLU A 157 -3.33 -0.41 -12.08
CA GLU A 157 -2.04 -0.18 -12.74
C GLU A 157 -2.21 -0.09 -14.26
N LYS A 158 -1.39 0.74 -14.91
CA LYS A 158 -1.39 0.86 -16.38
C LYS A 158 -0.74 -0.38 -16.98
N LYS A 159 -1.33 -0.94 -18.03
CA LYS A 159 -0.72 -2.03 -18.81
C LYS A 159 0.58 -1.51 -19.44
N SER A 160 1.72 -1.90 -18.88
CA SER A 160 3.03 -1.62 -19.47
C SER A 160 3.82 -2.91 -19.63
N TRP A 161 4.41 -3.09 -20.81
CA TRP A 161 5.28 -4.23 -21.09
C TRP A 161 6.50 -4.23 -20.15
N SER A 162 7.01 -3.05 -19.81
CA SER A 162 8.10 -2.90 -18.85
C SER A 162 7.77 -3.49 -17.47
N LEU A 163 6.58 -3.20 -16.93
CA LEU A 163 6.17 -3.72 -15.62
C LEU A 163 5.97 -5.24 -15.64
N CYS A 164 5.44 -5.77 -16.75
CA CYS A 164 5.30 -7.21 -16.94
C CYS A 164 6.67 -7.91 -16.95
N THR A 165 7.64 -7.39 -17.72
CA THR A 165 9.01 -7.92 -17.76
C THR A 165 9.67 -7.88 -16.38
N ILE A 166 9.51 -6.78 -15.63
CA ILE A 166 10.05 -6.66 -14.27
C ILE A 166 9.50 -7.76 -13.35
N VAL A 167 8.18 -8.00 -13.38
CA VAL A 167 7.53 -9.01 -12.52
C VAL A 167 7.94 -10.42 -12.92
N ILE A 168 8.05 -10.72 -14.22
CA ILE A 168 8.55 -12.02 -14.70
C ILE A 168 9.99 -12.23 -14.26
N MET A 169 10.84 -11.21 -14.37
CA MET A 169 12.25 -11.29 -14.00
C MET A 169 12.42 -11.55 -12.48
N ILE A 170 11.63 -10.88 -11.63
CA ILE A 170 11.61 -11.13 -10.18
C ILE A 170 11.16 -12.57 -9.89
N SER A 171 10.10 -13.03 -10.55
CA SER A 171 9.55 -14.37 -10.33
C SER A 171 10.53 -15.47 -10.76
N LEU A 172 11.18 -15.30 -11.92
CA LEU A 172 12.20 -16.22 -12.42
C LEU A 172 13.45 -16.21 -11.54
N GLY A 173 13.89 -15.03 -11.09
CA GLY A 173 15.04 -14.90 -10.19
C GLY A 173 14.81 -15.66 -8.87
N LEU A 174 13.63 -15.55 -8.27
CA LEU A 174 13.28 -16.24 -7.03
C LEU A 174 13.19 -17.76 -7.21
N PHE A 175 12.66 -18.20 -8.36
CA PHE A 175 12.66 -19.62 -8.72
C PHE A 175 14.08 -20.18 -8.80
N LEU A 176 14.99 -19.48 -9.49
CA LEU A 176 16.39 -19.89 -9.59
C LEU A 176 17.13 -19.80 -8.25
N PHE A 177 16.84 -18.77 -7.43
CA PHE A 177 17.47 -18.59 -6.12
C PHE A 177 17.18 -19.74 -5.14
N THR A 178 16.02 -20.38 -5.30
CA THR A 178 15.55 -21.48 -4.43
C THR A 178 15.70 -22.86 -5.07
N TYR A 179 16.33 -22.93 -6.24
CA TYR A 179 16.54 -24.16 -7.00
C TYR A 179 17.39 -25.15 -6.19
N GLN A 180 17.09 -26.46 -6.31
CA GLN A 180 17.69 -27.58 -5.55
C GLN A 180 17.43 -27.66 -4.03
N ALA A 181 16.73 -26.70 -3.40
CA ALA A 181 16.47 -26.73 -1.96
C ALA A 181 15.09 -27.32 -1.56
N THR A 182 14.47 -28.13 -2.41
CA THR A 182 13.04 -28.48 -2.28
C THR A 182 12.79 -29.97 -2.08
N GLN A 183 12.14 -30.32 -0.95
CA GLN A 183 11.39 -31.56 -0.81
C GLN A 183 9.96 -31.26 -1.28
N PHE A 184 9.46 -32.04 -2.25
CA PHE A 184 8.24 -31.71 -2.96
C PHE A 184 7.02 -32.44 -2.39
N SER A 185 6.05 -31.68 -1.90
CA SER A 185 4.72 -32.16 -1.55
C SER A 185 3.71 -31.51 -2.48
N ILE A 186 3.04 -32.32 -3.31
CA ILE A 186 2.05 -31.85 -4.30
C ILE A 186 0.92 -31.09 -3.61
N ILE A 187 0.41 -31.63 -2.50
CA ILE A 187 -0.71 -31.02 -1.76
C ILE A 187 -0.30 -29.66 -1.19
N GLY A 188 0.89 -29.57 -0.59
CA GLY A 188 1.41 -28.30 -0.07
C GLY A 188 1.67 -27.29 -1.18
N PHE A 189 2.19 -27.74 -2.33
CA PHE A 189 2.39 -26.89 -3.51
C PHE A 189 1.08 -26.30 -4.05
N ILE A 190 0.03 -27.13 -4.22
CA ILE A 190 -1.28 -26.67 -4.68
C ILE A 190 -1.88 -25.65 -3.70
N LEU A 191 -1.82 -25.93 -2.40
CA LEU A 191 -2.30 -25.00 -1.37
C LEU A 191 -1.58 -23.66 -1.43
N LEU A 192 -0.27 -23.66 -1.65
CA LEU A 192 0.50 -22.43 -1.78
C LEU A 192 0.21 -21.64 -3.05
N ILE A 193 -0.07 -22.30 -4.18
CA ILE A 193 -0.53 -21.59 -5.39
C ILE A 193 -1.89 -20.94 -5.16
N LEU A 194 -2.84 -21.64 -4.53
CA LEU A 194 -4.13 -21.08 -4.15
C LEU A 194 -3.98 -19.91 -3.16
N ALA A 195 -3.08 -20.03 -2.20
CA ALA A 195 -2.75 -18.97 -1.26
C ALA A 195 -2.14 -17.75 -1.99
N SER A 196 -1.27 -17.97 -2.99
CA SER A 196 -0.67 -16.90 -3.80
C SER A 196 -1.70 -16.17 -4.66
N ALA A 197 -2.61 -16.91 -5.30
CA ALA A 197 -3.72 -16.32 -6.06
C ALA A 197 -4.63 -15.48 -5.14
N SER A 198 -4.97 -16.02 -3.97
CA SER A 198 -5.77 -15.31 -2.95
C SER A 198 -5.06 -14.06 -2.44
N SER A 199 -3.74 -14.11 -2.27
CA SER A 199 -2.91 -12.94 -1.96
C SER A 199 -3.03 -11.87 -3.04
N GLY A 200 -2.95 -12.26 -4.31
CA GLY A 200 -3.17 -11.37 -5.46
C GLY A 200 -4.49 -10.59 -5.37
N VAL A 201 -5.59 -11.30 -5.10
CA VAL A 201 -6.91 -10.68 -4.94
C VAL A 201 -6.94 -9.78 -3.69
N ARG A 202 -6.46 -10.27 -2.55
CA ARG A 202 -6.39 -9.52 -1.29
C ARG A 202 -5.72 -8.17 -1.49
N TRP A 203 -4.48 -8.15 -1.98
CA TRP A 203 -3.70 -6.93 -2.03
C TRP A 203 -4.26 -5.91 -3.01
N THR A 204 -4.78 -6.38 -4.14
CA THR A 204 -5.38 -5.51 -5.15
C THR A 204 -6.72 -4.95 -4.68
N CYS A 205 -7.56 -5.74 -4.02
CA CYS A 205 -8.78 -5.25 -3.41
C CYS A 205 -8.51 -4.30 -2.23
N THR A 206 -7.50 -4.59 -1.38
CA THR A 206 -7.05 -3.68 -0.32
C THR A 206 -6.62 -2.34 -0.92
N GLN A 207 -5.83 -2.35 -2.01
CA GLN A 207 -5.44 -1.12 -2.70
C GLN A 207 -6.65 -0.38 -3.27
N LEU A 208 -7.60 -1.08 -3.90
CA LEU A 208 -8.83 -0.49 -4.43
C LEU A 208 -9.64 0.20 -3.32
N LEU A 209 -9.81 -0.47 -2.17
CA LEU A 209 -10.53 0.05 -1.01
C LEU A 209 -9.85 1.30 -0.43
N LEU A 210 -8.53 1.28 -0.29
CA LEU A 210 -7.78 2.39 0.32
C LEU A 210 -7.67 3.61 -0.61
N GLN A 211 -7.53 3.40 -1.92
CA GLN A 211 -7.14 4.46 -2.86
C GLN A 211 -8.28 4.96 -3.76
N LYS A 212 -9.23 4.09 -4.12
CA LYS A 212 -10.24 4.39 -5.15
C LYS A 212 -11.66 4.41 -4.62
N SER A 213 -11.92 3.79 -3.47
CA SER A 213 -13.26 3.82 -2.91
C SER A 213 -13.61 5.23 -2.43
N LYS A 214 -14.82 5.70 -2.78
CA LYS A 214 -15.41 6.92 -2.20
C LYS A 214 -15.71 6.76 -0.70
N MET A 215 -15.51 5.56 -0.15
CA MET A 215 -15.90 5.16 1.20
C MET A 215 -14.97 5.71 2.29
N GLY A 216 -13.94 6.50 1.95
CA GLY A 216 -13.12 7.20 2.94
C GLY A 216 -12.26 6.31 3.86
N MET A 217 -12.08 5.02 3.52
CA MET A 217 -11.35 4.02 4.33
C MET A 217 -9.82 4.21 4.39
N LYS A 218 -9.31 5.44 4.28
CA LYS A 218 -7.86 5.71 4.28
C LYS A 218 -7.20 5.44 5.62
N ASN A 219 -7.96 5.38 6.71
CA ASN A 219 -7.41 5.11 8.02
C ASN A 219 -7.18 3.60 8.23
N PRO A 220 -5.96 3.16 8.61
CA PRO A 220 -5.64 1.75 8.77
C PRO A 220 -6.51 1.05 9.82
N ILE A 221 -6.88 1.75 10.90
CA ILE A 221 -7.69 1.18 11.99
C ILE A 221 -9.09 0.83 11.51
N ASP A 222 -9.70 1.72 10.70
CA ASP A 222 -11.04 1.48 10.14
C ASP A 222 -11.01 0.32 9.15
N MET A 223 -9.98 0.24 8.30
CA MET A 223 -9.79 -0.88 7.37
C MET A 223 -9.68 -2.21 8.11
N ILE A 224 -8.83 -2.29 9.13
CA ILE A 224 -8.63 -3.52 9.93
C ILE A 224 -9.93 -3.93 10.62
N TYR A 225 -10.63 -2.98 11.26
CA TYR A 225 -11.90 -3.25 11.95
C TYR A 225 -12.94 -3.92 11.06
N TYR A 226 -13.15 -3.39 9.84
CA TYR A 226 -14.13 -3.93 8.91
C TYR A 226 -13.68 -5.27 8.27
N MET A 227 -12.38 -5.45 8.09
CA MET A 227 -11.81 -6.63 7.45
C MET A 227 -11.82 -7.90 8.32
N GLN A 228 -11.53 -7.78 9.61
CA GLN A 228 -11.31 -8.96 10.46
C GLN A 228 -12.48 -9.93 10.57
N PRO A 229 -13.75 -9.50 10.68
CA PRO A 229 -14.87 -10.44 10.72
C PRO A 229 -14.90 -11.37 9.50
N TRP A 230 -14.66 -10.83 8.30
CA TRP A 230 -14.63 -11.61 7.05
C TRP A 230 -13.43 -12.56 6.98
N MET A 231 -12.29 -12.15 7.54
CA MET A 231 -11.11 -13.02 7.65
C MET A 231 -11.34 -14.17 8.62
N ILE A 232 -12.01 -13.92 9.76
CA ILE A 232 -12.36 -14.97 10.72
C ILE A 232 -13.31 -15.97 10.08
N VAL A 233 -14.37 -15.49 9.42
CA VAL A 233 -15.36 -16.35 8.75
C VAL A 233 -14.72 -17.24 7.69
N SER A 234 -13.71 -16.76 6.96
CA SER A 234 -13.04 -17.58 5.94
C SER A 234 -11.99 -18.53 6.51
N VAL A 235 -11.25 -18.19 7.58
CA VAL A 235 -10.26 -19.09 8.20
C VAL A 235 -10.91 -20.17 9.08
N LEU A 236 -12.00 -19.83 9.77
CA LEU A 236 -12.59 -20.68 10.80
C LEU A 236 -12.93 -22.11 10.32
N PRO A 237 -13.55 -22.32 9.14
CA PRO A 237 -13.83 -23.67 8.65
C PRO A 237 -12.57 -24.51 8.46
N PHE A 238 -11.47 -23.90 8.01
CA PHE A 238 -10.19 -24.58 7.84
C PHE A 238 -9.53 -24.88 9.19
N ALA A 239 -9.55 -23.93 10.12
CA ALA A 239 -9.03 -24.15 11.47
C ALA A 239 -9.75 -25.33 12.18
N VAL A 240 -11.09 -25.36 12.10
CA VAL A 240 -11.89 -26.45 12.67
C VAL A 240 -11.63 -27.78 11.96
N GLY A 241 -11.65 -27.79 10.62
CA GLY A 241 -11.49 -29.02 9.84
C GLY A 241 -10.09 -29.64 9.90
N MET A 242 -9.05 -28.82 10.02
CA MET A 242 -7.66 -29.27 9.93
C MET A 242 -7.00 -29.45 11.32
N GLU A 243 -7.22 -28.52 12.24
CA GLU A 243 -6.60 -28.54 13.58
C GLU A 243 -7.59 -28.89 14.71
N GLY A 244 -8.90 -28.71 14.49
CA GLY A 244 -9.90 -28.71 15.57
C GLY A 244 -9.90 -29.97 16.43
N ILE A 245 -9.84 -31.16 15.82
CA ILE A 245 -9.81 -32.44 16.56
C ILE A 245 -8.53 -32.51 17.40
N SER A 246 -7.38 -32.28 16.78
CA SER A 246 -6.08 -32.32 17.44
C SER A 246 -5.95 -31.29 18.56
N LEU A 247 -6.58 -30.13 18.42
CA LEU A 247 -6.62 -29.09 19.44
C LEU A 247 -7.48 -29.53 20.64
N ILE A 248 -8.68 -30.07 20.42
CA ILE A 248 -9.53 -30.52 21.54
C ILE A 248 -8.87 -31.68 22.30
N THR A 249 -8.21 -32.61 21.60
CA THR A 249 -7.63 -33.81 22.23
C THR A 249 -6.26 -33.58 22.86
N ASN A 250 -5.43 -32.69 22.29
CA ASN A 250 -4.01 -32.56 22.64
C ASN A 250 -3.61 -31.17 23.16
N CYS A 251 -4.51 -30.19 23.21
CA CYS A 251 -4.12 -28.86 23.62
C CYS A 251 -3.79 -28.81 25.12
N GLN A 252 -2.57 -28.36 25.40
CA GLN A 252 -2.03 -28.18 26.75
C GLN A 252 -2.88 -27.22 27.60
N LEU A 253 -3.60 -26.27 26.98
CA LEU A 253 -4.53 -25.37 27.68
C LEU A 253 -5.71 -26.08 28.34
N PHE A 254 -6.20 -27.17 27.73
CA PHE A 254 -7.35 -27.92 28.28
C PHE A 254 -6.93 -29.04 29.23
N ARG A 255 -5.66 -29.48 29.17
CA ARG A 255 -5.17 -30.65 29.91
C ARG A 255 -4.21 -30.33 31.05
N ASN A 256 -3.55 -29.17 31.04
CA ASN A 256 -2.63 -28.80 32.11
C ASN A 256 -3.39 -28.27 33.33
N ALA A 257 -3.13 -28.88 34.50
CA ALA A 257 -3.60 -28.39 35.79
C ALA A 257 -2.86 -27.12 36.27
N ASP A 258 -1.75 -26.77 35.60
CA ASP A 258 -0.90 -25.64 35.95
C ASP A 258 -1.40 -24.35 35.28
N TYR A 259 -2.20 -23.59 36.03
CA TYR A 259 -2.74 -22.29 35.60
C TYR A 259 -1.65 -21.31 35.12
N ILE A 260 -0.46 -21.35 35.72
CA ILE A 260 0.66 -20.45 35.38
C ILE A 260 1.17 -20.71 33.95
N ALA A 261 1.32 -21.98 33.55
CA ALA A 261 1.78 -22.33 32.21
C ALA A 261 0.75 -21.93 31.13
N SER A 262 -0.54 -22.08 31.42
CA SER A 262 -1.63 -21.66 30.54
C SER A 262 -1.69 -20.13 30.37
N LEU A 263 -1.46 -19.37 31.45
CA LEU A 263 -1.37 -17.90 31.41
C LEU A 263 -0.17 -17.42 30.60
N ASP A 264 1.00 -18.05 30.77
CA ASP A 264 2.20 -17.75 30.00
C ASP A 264 1.99 -17.97 28.49
N LEU A 265 1.38 -19.09 28.10
CA LEU A 265 1.02 -19.34 26.70
C LEU A 265 0.03 -18.30 26.17
N CYS A 266 -1.00 -17.96 26.94
CA CYS A 266 -1.97 -16.93 26.55
C CYS A 266 -1.28 -15.57 26.35
N PHE A 267 -0.36 -15.19 27.24
CA PHE A 267 0.42 -13.97 27.12
C PHE A 267 1.29 -13.95 25.86
N LYS A 268 1.95 -15.08 25.54
CA LYS A 268 2.74 -15.22 24.31
C LYS A 268 1.86 -15.06 23.06
N ILE A 269 0.72 -15.73 23.00
CA ILE A 269 -0.22 -15.58 21.87
C ILE A 269 -0.71 -14.12 21.76
N LEU A 270 -1.05 -13.48 22.89
CA LEU A 270 -1.52 -12.09 22.89
C LEU A 270 -0.43 -11.12 22.41
N LEU A 271 0.82 -11.30 22.86
CA LEU A 271 1.94 -10.49 22.40
C LEU A 271 2.17 -10.63 20.89
N GLY A 272 2.10 -11.86 20.38
CA GLY A 272 2.14 -12.13 18.94
C GLY A 272 1.02 -11.41 18.17
N ALA A 273 -0.19 -11.39 18.73
CA ALA A 273 -1.33 -10.69 18.14
C ALA A 273 -1.14 -9.17 18.09
N VAL A 274 -0.54 -8.57 19.13
CA VAL A 274 -0.22 -7.13 19.15
C VAL A 274 0.83 -6.78 18.09
N ILE A 275 1.89 -7.59 17.95
CA ILE A 275 2.89 -7.40 16.89
C ILE A 275 2.24 -7.54 15.52
N ALA A 276 1.36 -8.53 15.33
CA ALA A 276 0.61 -8.72 14.09
C ALA A 276 -0.34 -7.56 13.77
N PHE A 277 -0.96 -6.96 14.78
CA PHE A 277 -1.78 -5.77 14.62
C PHE A 277 -0.96 -4.56 14.14
N LEU A 278 0.19 -4.31 14.76
CA LEU A 278 1.09 -3.22 14.38
C LEU A 278 1.67 -3.42 12.97
N MET A 279 2.03 -4.67 12.64
CA MET A 279 2.47 -5.07 11.30
C MET A 279 1.40 -4.73 10.26
N GLU A 280 0.14 -5.13 10.49
CA GLU A 280 -0.96 -4.87 9.55
C GLU A 280 -1.29 -3.37 9.45
N CYS A 281 -1.18 -2.60 10.54
CA CYS A 281 -1.32 -1.14 10.48
C CYS A 281 -0.26 -0.52 9.56
N ALA A 282 1.00 -0.90 9.73
CA ALA A 282 2.10 -0.42 8.89
C ALA A 282 1.91 -0.84 7.42
N GLU A 283 1.47 -2.07 7.20
CA GLU A 283 1.16 -2.63 5.88
C GLU A 283 0.08 -1.83 5.15
N VAL A 284 -1.05 -1.55 5.81
CA VAL A 284 -2.14 -0.73 5.25
C VAL A 284 -1.67 0.70 4.99
N MET A 285 -0.85 1.29 5.86
CA MET A 285 -0.27 2.62 5.66
C MET A 285 0.67 2.68 4.46
N VAL A 286 1.48 1.63 4.23
CA VAL A 286 2.33 1.54 3.04
C VAL A 286 1.45 1.50 1.79
N ILE A 287 0.39 0.68 1.76
CA ILE A 287 -0.50 0.61 0.60
C ILE A 287 -1.25 1.93 0.39
N SER A 288 -1.70 2.61 1.44
CA SER A 288 -2.43 3.87 1.31
C SER A 288 -1.57 4.99 0.70
N HIS A 289 -0.25 4.92 0.85
CA HIS A 289 0.70 5.89 0.29
C HIS A 289 1.45 5.42 -0.95
N THR A 290 1.42 4.13 -1.28
CA THR A 290 2.15 3.54 -2.42
C THR A 290 1.24 2.71 -3.33
N SER A 291 1.51 1.41 -3.52
CA SER A 291 0.67 0.47 -4.28
C SER A 291 0.85 -0.93 -3.69
N SER A 292 -0.12 -1.81 -3.94
CA SER A 292 0.00 -3.24 -3.58
C SER A 292 1.23 -3.88 -4.19
N LEU A 293 1.58 -3.51 -5.43
CA LEU A 293 2.74 -4.03 -6.13
C LEU A 293 4.06 -3.56 -5.49
N THR A 294 4.14 -2.29 -5.08
CA THR A 294 5.31 -1.77 -4.36
C THR A 294 5.52 -2.50 -3.03
N LEU A 295 4.44 -2.73 -2.27
CA LEU A 295 4.51 -3.52 -1.03
C LEU A 295 4.99 -4.95 -1.29
N ALA A 296 4.46 -5.62 -2.32
CA ALA A 296 4.85 -6.99 -2.66
C ALA A 296 6.33 -7.09 -3.03
N ILE A 297 6.84 -6.15 -3.82
CA ILE A 297 8.26 -6.09 -4.20
C ILE A 297 9.16 -5.81 -3.00
N ALA A 298 8.75 -4.89 -2.10
CA ALA A 298 9.44 -4.65 -0.84
C ALA A 298 9.45 -5.91 0.05
N GLY A 299 8.33 -6.64 0.11
CA GLY A 299 8.23 -7.93 0.80
C GLY A 299 9.22 -8.96 0.24
N ILE A 300 9.31 -9.09 -1.09
CA ILE A 300 10.29 -9.99 -1.74
C ILE A 300 11.72 -9.58 -1.39
N PHE A 301 12.04 -8.29 -1.44
CA PHE A 301 13.36 -7.80 -1.04
C PHE A 301 13.69 -8.19 0.41
N LYS A 302 12.73 -8.00 1.35
CA LYS A 302 12.86 -8.44 2.75
C LYS A 302 13.12 -9.95 2.84
N GLU A 303 12.38 -10.78 2.11
CA GLU A 303 12.58 -12.24 2.12
C GLU A 303 13.96 -12.63 1.58
N LEU A 304 14.45 -11.98 0.52
CA LEU A 304 15.79 -12.21 -0.02
C LEU A 304 16.90 -11.89 0.98
N LEU A 305 16.75 -10.81 1.74
CA LEU A 305 17.68 -10.47 2.83
C LEU A 305 17.69 -11.54 3.92
N LEU A 306 16.52 -12.01 4.34
CA LEU A 306 16.41 -13.07 5.36
C LEU A 306 17.03 -14.38 4.88
N LEU A 307 16.78 -14.80 3.63
CA LEU A 307 17.36 -16.02 3.08
C LEU A 307 18.89 -15.90 2.91
N THR A 308 19.38 -14.78 2.40
CA THR A 308 20.82 -14.54 2.26
C THR A 308 21.51 -14.56 3.63
N LEU A 309 20.92 -13.90 4.63
CA LEU A 309 21.42 -13.90 5.99
C LEU A 309 21.44 -15.33 6.57
N ALA A 310 20.38 -16.12 6.34
CA ALA A 310 20.32 -17.50 6.80
C ALA A 310 21.44 -18.36 6.21
N VAL A 311 21.71 -18.23 4.91
CA VAL A 311 22.80 -18.95 4.23
C VAL A 311 24.17 -18.56 4.82
N VAL A 312 24.41 -17.26 5.00
CA VAL A 312 25.68 -16.75 5.56
C VAL A 312 25.89 -17.24 6.99
N VAL A 313 24.85 -17.22 7.82
CA VAL A 313 24.91 -17.65 9.21
C VAL A 313 25.09 -19.17 9.32
N ASN A 314 24.42 -19.95 8.47
CA ASN A 314 24.52 -21.41 8.47
C ASN A 314 25.83 -21.90 7.82
N GLY A 315 26.55 -21.05 7.10
CA GLY A 315 27.73 -21.45 6.33
C GLY A 315 27.39 -22.30 5.10
N ASP A 316 26.16 -22.21 4.60
CA ASP A 316 25.71 -22.97 3.43
C ASP A 316 26.36 -22.40 2.15
N HIS A 317 26.75 -23.27 1.22
CA HIS A 317 27.34 -22.86 -0.05
C HIS A 317 26.26 -22.38 -1.03
N ILE A 318 26.38 -21.14 -1.53
CA ILE A 318 25.54 -20.59 -2.59
C ILE A 318 25.96 -21.22 -3.92
N SER A 319 25.05 -21.98 -4.56
CA SER A 319 25.26 -22.51 -5.90
C SER A 319 25.32 -21.37 -6.94
N ALA A 320 25.97 -21.61 -8.09
CA ALA A 320 25.99 -20.63 -9.18
C ALA A 320 24.57 -20.24 -9.66
N ILE A 321 23.64 -21.21 -9.66
CA ILE A 321 22.24 -20.98 -10.05
C ILE A 321 21.56 -20.05 -9.03
N ASN A 322 21.82 -20.26 -7.74
CA ASN A 322 21.25 -19.41 -6.70
C ASN A 322 21.80 -17.97 -6.83
N ALA A 323 23.10 -17.82 -7.09
CA ALA A 323 23.72 -16.51 -7.30
C ALA A 323 23.11 -15.76 -8.51
N ILE A 324 22.88 -16.45 -9.63
CA ILE A 324 22.19 -15.89 -10.80
C ILE A 324 20.75 -15.48 -10.46
N GLY A 325 20.04 -16.32 -9.71
CA GLY A 325 18.68 -16.01 -9.25
C GLY A 325 18.61 -14.76 -8.38
N LEU A 326 19.56 -14.60 -7.44
CA LEU A 326 19.68 -13.41 -6.62
C LEU A 326 19.92 -12.15 -7.47
N LEU A 327 20.83 -12.23 -8.44
CA LEU A 327 21.13 -11.11 -9.35
C LEU A 327 19.89 -10.68 -10.15
N LEU A 328 19.15 -11.63 -10.73
CA LEU A 328 17.92 -11.35 -11.48
C LEU A 328 16.85 -10.66 -10.61
N CYS A 329 16.70 -11.09 -9.36
CA CYS A 329 15.79 -10.45 -8.42
C CYS A 329 16.18 -8.99 -8.15
N LEU A 330 17.47 -8.75 -7.86
CA LEU A 330 17.99 -7.41 -7.57
C LEU A 330 17.80 -6.48 -8.77
N LEU A 331 18.11 -6.95 -9.98
CA LEU A 331 17.86 -6.19 -11.21
C LEU A 331 16.37 -5.86 -11.39
N GLY A 332 15.47 -6.77 -11.03
CA GLY A 332 14.02 -6.56 -11.13
C GLY A 332 13.52 -5.52 -10.15
N ILE A 333 13.99 -5.57 -8.92
CA ILE A 333 13.66 -4.60 -7.88
C ILE A 333 14.17 -3.20 -8.28
N VAL A 334 15.42 -3.10 -8.74
CA VAL A 334 16.00 -1.84 -9.24
C VAL A 334 15.21 -1.33 -10.45
N GLY A 335 14.86 -2.21 -11.39
CA GLY A 335 14.02 -1.88 -12.54
C GLY A 335 12.66 -1.34 -12.14
N HIS A 336 12.01 -1.93 -11.13
CA HIS A 336 10.75 -1.44 -10.58
C HIS A 336 10.88 -0.03 -9.99
N VAL A 337 11.92 0.20 -9.18
CA VAL A 337 12.18 1.51 -8.57
C VAL A 337 12.36 2.57 -9.66
N ILE A 338 13.19 2.30 -10.67
CA ILE A 338 13.41 3.21 -11.80
C ILE A 338 12.09 3.47 -12.56
N HIS A 339 11.32 2.43 -12.87
CA HIS A 339 10.02 2.56 -13.53
C HIS A 339 9.05 3.43 -12.71
N LYS A 340 9.00 3.25 -11.39
CA LYS A 340 8.14 4.02 -10.50
C LYS A 340 8.57 5.49 -10.43
N VAL A 341 9.86 5.77 -10.28
CA VAL A 341 10.39 7.15 -10.25
C VAL A 341 10.08 7.87 -11.55
N ARG A 342 10.34 7.25 -12.72
CA ARG A 342 10.01 7.83 -14.03
C ARG A 342 8.51 8.11 -14.18
N THR A 343 7.67 7.18 -13.71
CA THR A 343 6.21 7.35 -13.76
C THR A 343 5.74 8.52 -12.88
N VAL A 344 6.30 8.66 -11.67
CA VAL A 344 5.95 9.75 -10.76
C VAL A 344 6.41 11.09 -11.34
N GLN A 345 7.63 11.18 -11.85
CA GLN A 345 8.17 12.38 -12.49
C GLN A 345 7.28 12.84 -13.66
N HIS A 346 6.87 11.90 -14.52
CA HIS A 346 5.97 12.19 -15.64
C HIS A 346 4.57 12.63 -15.20
N ILE A 347 4.02 12.08 -14.11
CA ILE A 347 2.72 12.52 -13.59
C ILE A 347 2.84 13.91 -12.94
N SER A 348 3.94 14.18 -12.23
CA SER A 348 4.15 15.50 -11.63
C SER A 348 4.34 16.60 -12.68
N SER A 349 5.02 16.32 -13.79
CA SER A 349 5.19 17.30 -14.88
C SER A 349 3.85 17.64 -15.54
N LEU A 350 3.02 16.64 -15.84
CA LEU A 350 1.68 16.85 -16.40
C LEU A 350 0.76 17.66 -15.47
N ARG A 351 0.83 17.39 -14.16
CA ARG A 351 0.00 18.12 -13.18
C ARG A 351 0.41 19.59 -13.09
N LEU A 352 1.70 19.87 -13.22
CA LEU A 352 2.20 21.24 -13.19
C LEU A 352 1.81 22.00 -14.46
N GLN A 353 1.90 21.35 -15.63
CA GLN A 353 1.43 21.92 -16.90
C GLN A 353 -0.06 22.27 -16.85
N GLY A 354 -0.91 21.38 -16.31
CA GLY A 354 -2.33 21.71 -16.14
C GLY A 354 -2.60 22.84 -15.13
N LEU A 355 -1.78 22.97 -14.08
CA LEU A 355 -1.87 24.09 -13.12
C LEU A 355 -1.38 25.41 -13.72
N GLU A 356 -0.44 25.38 -14.66
CA GLU A 356 0.03 26.55 -15.40
C GLU A 356 -0.99 26.97 -16.48
N GLU A 357 -1.59 26.02 -17.19
CA GLU A 357 -2.71 26.26 -18.10
C GLU A 357 -3.92 26.86 -17.36
N ASP A 358 -4.35 26.27 -16.23
CA ASP A 358 -5.44 26.82 -15.40
C ASP A 358 -5.12 28.25 -14.91
N LYS A 359 -3.86 28.53 -14.54
CA LYS A 359 -3.43 29.88 -14.13
C LYS A 359 -3.42 30.85 -15.31
N PHE A 360 -3.01 30.40 -16.49
CA PHE A 360 -2.99 31.21 -17.69
C PHE A 360 -4.40 31.54 -18.14
N GLU A 361 -5.33 30.58 -18.17
CA GLU A 361 -6.75 30.80 -18.46
C GLU A 361 -7.40 31.75 -17.43
N VAL A 362 -7.13 31.57 -16.13
CA VAL A 362 -7.63 32.50 -15.10
C VAL A 362 -7.05 33.90 -15.29
N SER A 363 -5.75 34.03 -15.58
CA SER A 363 -5.11 35.33 -15.82
C SER A 363 -5.63 36.00 -17.10
N GLU A 364 -5.85 35.25 -18.18
CA GLU A 364 -6.43 35.74 -19.42
C GLU A 364 -7.89 36.16 -19.22
N SER A 365 -8.68 35.41 -18.43
CA SER A 365 -10.04 35.80 -18.06
C SER A 365 -10.10 37.08 -17.22
N LEU A 366 -9.12 37.29 -16.34
CA LEU A 366 -8.99 38.53 -15.55
C LEU A 366 -8.56 39.70 -16.42
N ILE A 367 -7.64 39.50 -17.37
CA ILE A 367 -7.20 40.54 -18.31
C ILE A 367 -8.35 40.92 -19.25
N ASN A 368 -9.11 39.97 -19.79
CA ASN A 368 -10.26 40.25 -20.65
C ASN A 368 -11.38 40.99 -19.89
N ASN A 369 -11.67 40.61 -18.65
CA ASN A 369 -12.62 41.34 -17.80
C ASN A 369 -12.11 42.74 -17.41
N SER A 370 -10.79 42.93 -17.28
CA SER A 370 -10.18 44.25 -17.06
C SER A 370 -10.23 45.12 -18.31
N THR A 371 -10.12 44.52 -19.49
CA THR A 371 -10.13 45.23 -20.78
C THR A 371 -11.55 45.70 -21.13
N GLU A 372 -12.60 44.91 -20.82
CA GLU A 372 -13.99 45.37 -20.92
C GLU A 372 -14.31 46.55 -19.98
N LEU A 373 -13.60 46.70 -18.85
CA LEU A 373 -13.75 47.86 -17.95
C LEU A 373 -12.99 49.10 -18.44
N VAL A 374 -11.99 48.95 -19.31
CA VAL A 374 -11.23 50.08 -19.90
C VAL A 374 -11.92 50.62 -21.15
N ASP A 375 -12.70 49.81 -21.87
CA ASP A 375 -13.49 50.27 -23.03
C ASP A 375 -14.84 50.93 -22.67
N ILE A 376 -15.18 51.05 -21.39
CA ILE A 376 -16.38 51.78 -20.91
C ILE A 376 -16.03 53.16 -20.32
N SER A 377 -14.75 53.52 -20.18
CA SER A 377 -14.36 54.86 -19.71
C SER A 377 -14.08 55.84 -20.85
N SER A 378 -15.12 56.13 -21.65
CA SER A 378 -15.28 57.45 -22.28
C SER A 378 -16.73 57.89 -22.04
N ASP A 379 -16.88 58.96 -21.27
CA ASP A 379 -18.11 59.71 -20.99
C ASP A 379 -19.06 59.13 -19.93
N ASN A 380 -18.76 59.38 -18.65
CA ASN A 380 -19.55 60.26 -17.76
C ASN A 380 -19.17 60.06 -16.29
N GLU A 381 -18.90 61.17 -15.61
CA GLU A 381 -18.79 61.23 -14.15
C GLU A 381 -20.11 60.81 -13.48
N SER A 382 -20.06 59.80 -12.60
CA SER A 382 -20.81 59.82 -11.33
C SER A 382 -20.28 58.73 -10.41
N GLU A 383 -19.91 59.12 -9.18
CA GLU A 383 -19.44 58.24 -8.11
C GLU A 383 -20.49 57.16 -7.80
N LEU A 384 -20.14 55.89 -8.00
CA LEU A 384 -20.93 54.75 -7.53
C LEU A 384 -20.08 53.94 -6.56
N SER A 385 -20.56 53.79 -5.33
CA SER A 385 -19.85 53.12 -4.23
C SER A 385 -19.65 51.63 -4.51
N ASP A 386 -18.44 51.11 -4.22
CA ASP A 386 -18.02 49.70 -4.31
C ASP A 386 -18.97 48.69 -3.66
N SER A 387 -19.88 49.16 -2.81
CA SER A 387 -20.91 48.37 -2.14
C SER A 387 -22.09 47.97 -3.04
N GLN A 388 -22.37 48.72 -4.12
CA GLN A 388 -23.45 48.38 -5.08
C GLN A 388 -23.03 47.30 -6.09
N VAL A 389 -21.78 47.32 -6.55
CA VAL A 389 -21.24 46.31 -7.49
C VAL A 389 -21.20 44.92 -6.84
N LEU A 390 -20.83 44.85 -5.56
CA LEU A 390 -20.81 43.61 -4.80
C LEU A 390 -22.23 43.02 -4.60
N PHE A 391 -23.25 43.88 -4.48
CA PHE A 391 -24.63 43.46 -4.27
C PHE A 391 -25.26 42.87 -5.55
N ASP A 392 -24.97 43.44 -6.71
CA ASP A 392 -25.46 42.93 -8.00
C ASP A 392 -24.82 41.60 -8.41
N ILE A 393 -23.54 41.39 -8.09
CA ILE A 393 -22.84 40.12 -8.37
C ILE A 393 -23.45 38.96 -7.55
N ILE A 394 -23.88 39.22 -6.31
CA ILE A 394 -24.51 38.21 -5.44
C ILE A 394 -25.91 37.85 -5.96
N ASN A 395 -26.70 38.82 -6.40
CA ASN A 395 -28.05 38.57 -6.92
C ASN A 395 -28.05 37.84 -8.28
N ARG A 396 -27.00 37.98 -9.10
CA ARG A 396 -26.92 37.31 -10.40
C ARG A 396 -26.58 35.81 -10.32
N ARG A 397 -26.10 35.30 -9.18
CA ARG A 397 -25.80 33.87 -8.96
C ARG A 397 -26.93 33.07 -8.29
N GLY A 398 -28.06 33.71 -7.98
CA GLY A 398 -29.19 33.07 -7.28
C GLY A 398 -30.37 32.62 -8.16
N GLY A 399 -30.27 32.76 -9.49
CA GLY A 399 -31.38 32.44 -10.40
C GLY A 399 -30.91 31.87 -11.73
N ASN A 400 -30.62 30.57 -11.73
CA ASN A 400 -30.99 29.57 -12.74
C ASN A 400 -30.35 28.22 -12.41
#